data_AF-A0A9R1T9D5-F1
#
_entry.id   AF-A0A9R1T9D5-F1
#
_cell.length_a   1.000
_cell.length_b   1.000
_cell.length_c   1.000
_cell.angle_alpha   90.00
_cell.angle_beta   90.00
_cell.angle_gamma   90.00
#
_symmetry.space_group_name_H-M   'P 1'
#
loop_
_entity.id
_entity.type
_entity.pdbx_description
1 polymer ?
#
loop_
_entity_poly.entity_id
_entity_poly.type
_entity_poly.pdbx_seq_one_letter_code
_entity_poly.pdbx_strand_id
1 'polypeptide(L)'
;MSTALSNQAQLRYMVEWFTEWSEMQRGDFMSVLIACCGPRDLVNGLVPTIEALNCNDEPSRPTSLFQCRVKLFKEWSQNWSQQDKESLLTSIKNIDPKFAEKYERKLIDGHDHEDEPENGFPDCPSPVKTSEES
;
A
#
# COMPACT_ATOMS: atom_id res chain seq x y z
N MET A 1 9.86 -31.65 7.76
CA MET A 1 10.92 -30.69 7.41
C MET A 1 10.37 -29.80 6.31
N SER A 2 9.91 -28.59 6.66
CA SER A 2 9.43 -27.63 5.65
C SER A 2 10.62 -27.24 4.80
N THR A 3 10.63 -27.65 3.54
CA THR A 3 11.66 -27.25 2.57
C THR A 3 11.56 -25.75 2.39
N ALA A 4 12.46 -24.99 3.01
CA ALA A 4 12.52 -23.55 2.82
C ALA A 4 12.82 -23.30 1.34
N LEU A 5 11.87 -22.66 0.64
CA LEU A 5 12.08 -22.22 -0.74
C LEU A 5 13.22 -21.18 -0.76
N SER A 6 14.09 -21.24 -1.76
CA SER A 6 15.11 -20.20 -1.95
C SER A 6 14.46 -18.86 -2.29
N ASN A 7 15.10 -17.75 -1.94
CA ASN A 7 14.60 -16.40 -2.29
C ASN A 7 14.32 -16.30 -3.80
N GLN A 8 15.21 -16.83 -4.64
CA GLN A 8 15.01 -16.83 -6.09
C GLN A 8 13.73 -17.57 -6.52
N ALA A 9 13.39 -18.70 -5.88
CA ALA A 9 12.16 -19.42 -6.17
C ALA A 9 10.93 -18.60 -5.72
N GLN A 10 11.01 -17.99 -4.54
CA GLN A 10 9.95 -17.11 -4.02
C GLN A 10 9.68 -15.93 -4.97
N LEU A 11 10.73 -15.29 -5.48
CA LEU A 11 10.62 -14.20 -6.46
C LEU A 11 9.90 -14.65 -7.74
N ARG A 12 10.24 -15.83 -8.27
CA ARG A 12 9.59 -16.38 -9.47
C ARG A 12 8.10 -16.64 -9.24
N TYR A 13 7.76 -17.23 -8.10
CA TYR A 13 6.36 -17.44 -7.73
C TYR A 13 5.58 -16.13 -7.64
N MET A 14 6.17 -15.08 -7.06
CA MET A 14 5.51 -13.78 -6.98
C MET A 14 5.24 -13.18 -8.35
N VAL A 15 6.20 -13.28 -9.26
CA VAL A 15 6.04 -12.81 -10.64
C VAL A 15 4.92 -13.56 -11.35
N GLU A 16 4.89 -14.89 -11.23
CA GLU A 16 3.84 -15.74 -11.81
C GLU A 16 2.47 -15.44 -11.21
N TRP A 17 2.36 -15.27 -9.89
CA TRP A 17 1.10 -14.92 -9.26
C TRP A 17 0.60 -13.56 -9.69
N PHE A 18 1.50 -12.59 -9.88
CA PHE A 18 1.14 -11.25 -10.32
C PHE A 18 0.52 -11.25 -11.73
N THR A 19 1.02 -12.09 -12.64
CA THR A 19 0.44 -12.22 -13.98
C THR A 19 -0.95 -12.87 -13.96
N GLU A 20 -1.19 -13.80 -13.03
CA GLU A 20 -2.49 -14.45 -12.82
C GLU A 20 -3.55 -13.54 -12.15
N TRP A 21 -3.12 -12.56 -11.36
CA TRP A 21 -4.04 -11.69 -10.62
C TRP A 21 -4.81 -10.76 -11.55
N SER A 22 -6.08 -10.51 -11.19
CA SER A 22 -6.90 -9.49 -11.84
C SER A 22 -6.37 -8.09 -11.57
N GLU A 23 -6.77 -7.11 -12.38
CA GLU A 23 -6.41 -5.70 -12.17
C GLU A 23 -6.81 -5.20 -10.77
N MET A 24 -7.98 -5.62 -10.28
CA MET A 24 -8.44 -5.31 -8.92
C MET A 24 -7.50 -5.88 -7.86
N GLN A 25 -7.13 -7.16 -7.97
CA GLN A 25 -6.20 -7.82 -7.04
C GLN A 25 -4.80 -7.20 -7.07
N ARG A 26 -4.30 -6.79 -8.25
CA ARG A 26 -3.05 -6.03 -8.36
C ARG A 26 -3.20 -4.69 -7.61
N GLY A 27 -4.31 -3.99 -7.80
CA GLY A 27 -4.64 -2.76 -7.07
C GLY A 27 -4.57 -2.93 -5.55
N ASP A 28 -5.15 -4.01 -5.02
CA ASP A 28 -5.12 -4.32 -3.58
C ASP A 28 -3.70 -4.68 -3.11
N PHE A 29 -2.94 -5.40 -3.94
CA PHE A 29 -1.55 -5.76 -3.63
C PHE A 29 -0.60 -4.55 -3.60
N MET A 30 -0.90 -3.47 -4.32
CA MET A 30 -0.08 -2.26 -4.41
C MET A 30 0.38 -1.75 -3.04
N SER A 31 -0.55 -1.61 -2.09
CA SER A 31 -0.24 -1.07 -0.77
C SER A 31 0.67 -2.01 0.02
N VAL A 32 0.51 -3.32 -0.14
CA VAL A 32 1.37 -4.33 0.49
C VAL A 32 2.77 -4.31 -0.12
N LEU A 33 2.88 -4.16 -1.44
CA LEU A 33 4.16 -4.06 -2.13
C LEU A 33 4.95 -2.83 -1.69
N ILE A 34 4.30 -1.67 -1.58
CA ILE A 34 4.95 -0.44 -1.09
C ILE A 34 5.44 -0.62 0.34
N ALA A 35 4.64 -1.22 1.23
CA ALA A 35 5.04 -1.43 2.61
C ALA A 35 6.24 -2.38 2.76
N CYS A 36 6.31 -3.43 1.94
CA CYS A 36 7.37 -4.44 2.04
C CYS A 36 8.64 -4.09 1.25
N CYS A 37 8.50 -3.42 0.11
CA CYS A 37 9.57 -3.17 -0.86
C CYS A 37 9.86 -1.69 -1.11
N GLY A 38 9.00 -0.78 -0.65
CA GLY A 38 9.19 0.66 -0.78
C GLY A 38 10.23 1.24 0.19
N PRO A 39 10.60 2.52 -0.01
CA PRO A 39 11.48 3.27 0.89
C PRO A 39 10.90 3.31 2.31
N ARG A 40 11.75 3.13 3.33
CA ARG A 40 11.32 3.07 4.74
C ARG A 40 10.59 4.33 5.20
N ASP A 41 10.92 5.48 4.64
CA ASP A 41 10.34 6.77 5.03
C ASP A 41 8.83 6.86 4.71
N LEU A 42 8.36 6.10 3.73
CA LEU A 42 6.95 6.08 3.29
C LEU A 42 6.10 5.04 4.03
N VAL A 43 6.72 4.09 4.73
CA VAL A 43 6.01 2.98 5.37
C VAL A 43 5.27 3.43 6.63
N ASN A 44 5.71 4.53 7.26
CA ASN A 44 5.16 5.02 8.52
C ASN A 44 3.67 5.46 8.41
N GLY A 45 3.21 5.87 7.23
CA GLY A 45 1.83 6.28 6.97
C GLY A 45 0.89 5.19 6.43
N LEU A 46 1.41 4.04 5.99
CA LEU A 46 0.64 3.01 5.28
C LEU A 46 0.20 1.82 6.15
N VAL A 47 0.64 1.79 7.41
CA VAL A 47 0.33 0.72 8.38
C VAL A 47 -1.19 0.47 8.57
N PRO A 48 -2.08 1.48 8.66
CA PRO A 48 -3.50 1.24 8.94
C PRO A 48 -4.23 0.43 7.86
N THR A 49 -3.82 0.55 6.59
CA THR A 49 -4.47 -0.13 5.46
C THR A 49 -4.12 -1.63 5.40
N ILE A 50 -2.98 -2.03 5.97
CA ILE A 50 -2.48 -3.40 5.92
C ILE A 50 -3.29 -4.31 6.87
N GLU A 51 -3.73 -3.78 8.00
CA GLU A 51 -4.59 -4.49 8.96
C GLU A 51 -5.98 -4.75 8.36
N ALA A 52 -6.56 -3.78 7.64
CA ALA A 52 -7.86 -3.92 7.00
C ALA A 52 -7.92 -5.06 5.95
N LEU A 53 -6.81 -5.37 5.27
CA LEU A 53 -6.72 -6.50 4.33
C LEU A 53 -6.68 -7.87 5.05
N ASN A 54 -6.23 -7.90 6.30
CA ASN A 54 -6.21 -9.10 7.15
C ASN A 54 -7.51 -9.27 7.95
N CYS A 55 -8.26 -8.19 8.24
CA CYS A 55 -9.44 -8.20 9.12
C CYS A 55 -10.75 -8.71 8.49
N ASN A 56 -10.70 -9.69 7.60
CA ASN A 56 -11.87 -10.52 7.26
C ASN A 56 -11.76 -11.90 7.91
N ASP A 57 -11.34 -11.92 9.18
CA ASP A 57 -11.31 -13.09 10.08
C ASP A 57 -12.73 -13.42 10.58
N GLU A 58 -13.71 -13.40 9.67
CA GLU A 58 -14.99 -14.03 9.92
C GLU A 58 -14.75 -15.55 9.89
N PRO A 59 -14.98 -16.29 10.99
CA PRO A 59 -14.61 -17.70 11.14
C PRO A 59 -15.33 -18.65 10.18
N SER A 60 -16.18 -18.13 9.29
CA SER A 60 -17.03 -18.88 8.36
C SER A 60 -16.60 -18.80 6.88
N ARG A 61 -15.68 -17.91 6.49
CA ARG A 61 -15.24 -17.78 5.08
C ARG A 61 -13.84 -18.37 4.87
N PRO A 62 -13.66 -19.33 3.95
CA PRO A 62 -12.31 -19.79 3.59
C PRO A 62 -11.51 -18.64 2.98
N THR A 63 -10.27 -18.45 3.48
CA THR A 63 -9.34 -17.44 2.95
C THR A 63 -9.15 -17.65 1.45
N SER A 64 -9.26 -16.57 0.67
CA SER A 64 -9.07 -16.64 -0.77
C SER A 64 -7.63 -17.02 -1.13
N LEU A 65 -7.42 -17.64 -2.29
CA LEU A 65 -6.08 -17.98 -2.78
C LEU A 65 -5.17 -16.74 -2.86
N PHE A 66 -5.74 -15.60 -3.28
CA PHE A 66 -5.04 -14.32 -3.30
C PHE A 66 -4.53 -13.93 -1.91
N GLN A 67 -5.38 -13.93 -0.89
CA GLN A 67 -4.99 -13.62 0.48
C GLN A 67 -3.90 -14.56 1.00
N CYS A 68 -3.98 -15.86 0.68
CA CYS A 68 -2.96 -16.83 1.05
C CYS A 68 -1.60 -16.50 0.41
N ARG A 69 -1.59 -16.16 -0.88
CA ARG A 69 -0.37 -15.72 -1.62
C ARG A 69 0.19 -14.41 -1.05
N VAL A 70 -0.66 -13.44 -0.72
CA VAL A 70 -0.24 -12.17 -0.11
C VAL A 70 0.35 -12.39 1.29
N LYS A 71 -0.20 -13.32 2.08
CA LYS A 71 0.36 -13.68 3.38
C LYS A 71 1.77 -14.28 3.23
N LEU A 72 1.95 -15.22 2.31
CA LEU A 72 3.27 -15.79 2.00
C LEU A 72 4.27 -14.72 1.55
N PHE A 73 3.84 -13.78 0.70
CA PHE A 73 4.67 -12.64 0.29
C PHE A 73 5.18 -11.84 1.50
N LYS A 74 4.30 -11.49 2.44
CA LYS A 74 4.68 -10.73 3.65
C LYS A 74 5.71 -11.49 4.48
N GLU A 75 5.55 -12.81 4.64
CA GLU A 75 6.51 -13.66 5.37
C GLU A 75 7.85 -13.77 4.63
N TRP A 76 7.84 -14.00 3.32
CA TRP A 76 9.04 -14.13 2.49
C TRP A 76 9.84 -12.83 2.40
N SER A 77 9.14 -11.69 2.24
CA SER A 77 9.75 -10.37 2.07
C SER A 77 10.57 -9.89 3.27
N GLN A 78 10.35 -10.45 4.46
CA GLN A 78 11.14 -10.19 5.66
C GLN A 78 12.57 -10.75 5.55
N ASN A 79 12.73 -11.83 4.78
CA ASN A 79 14.02 -12.53 4.60
C ASN A 79 14.76 -12.10 3.33
N TRP A 80 14.19 -11.17 2.57
CA TRP A 80 14.77 -10.69 1.32
C TRP A 80 15.76 -9.56 1.54
N SER A 81 16.85 -9.61 0.78
CA SER A 81 17.77 -8.50 0.66
C SER A 81 17.12 -7.33 -0.09
N GLN A 82 17.73 -6.16 0.00
CA GLN A 82 17.29 -5.00 -0.79
C GLN A 82 17.34 -5.30 -2.30
N GLN A 83 18.37 -6.01 -2.75
CA GLN A 83 18.52 -6.45 -4.14
C GLN A 83 17.38 -7.39 -4.58
N ASP A 84 16.95 -8.32 -3.73
CA ASP A 84 15.83 -9.22 -4.03
C ASP A 84 14.52 -8.43 -4.20
N LYS A 85 14.28 -7.46 -3.32
CA LYS A 85 13.11 -6.57 -3.38
C LYS A 85 13.11 -5.72 -4.65
N GLU A 86 14.25 -5.15 -5.02
CA GLU A 86 14.43 -4.39 -6.26
C GLU A 86 14.25 -5.25 -7.51
N SER A 87 14.76 -6.48 -7.47
CA SER A 87 14.60 -7.45 -8.56
C SER A 87 13.13 -7.82 -8.80
N LEU A 88 12.37 -8.04 -7.72
CA LEU A 88 10.92 -8.24 -7.82
C LEU A 88 10.23 -7.02 -8.42
N LEU A 89 10.50 -5.85 -7.86
CA LEU A 89 9.86 -4.61 -8.26
C LEU A 89 10.12 -4.32 -9.74
N THR A 90 11.37 -4.50 -10.20
CA THR A 90 11.75 -4.36 -11.61
C THR A 90 10.96 -5.32 -12.50
N SER A 91 10.83 -6.58 -12.07
CA SER A 91 10.07 -7.59 -12.81
C SER A 91 8.59 -7.22 -12.94
N ILE A 92 7.96 -6.78 -11.84
CA ILE A 92 6.56 -6.33 -11.83
C ILE A 92 6.36 -5.11 -12.73
N LYS A 93 7.25 -4.11 -12.65
CA LYS A 93 7.17 -2.89 -13.48
C LYS A 93 7.28 -3.19 -14.98
N ASN A 94 8.12 -4.17 -15.35
CA ASN A 94 8.26 -4.60 -16.74
C ASN A 94 7.01 -5.33 -17.27
N ILE A 95 6.27 -6.01 -16.40
CA ILE A 95 5.04 -6.75 -16.77
C ILE A 95 3.87 -5.81 -16.96
N ASP A 96 3.73 -4.80 -16.10
CA ASP A 96 2.59 -3.89 -16.11
C ASP A 96 3.07 -2.43 -15.93
N PRO A 97 3.32 -1.71 -17.04
CA PRO A 97 3.76 -0.32 -17.00
C PRO A 97 2.76 0.62 -16.33
N LYS A 98 1.45 0.35 -16.45
CA LYS A 98 0.41 1.17 -15.79
C LYS A 98 0.45 0.98 -14.28
N PHE A 99 0.66 -0.25 -13.83
CA PHE A 99 0.91 -0.53 -12.42
C PHE A 99 2.17 0.21 -11.93
N ALA A 100 3.25 0.21 -12.73
CA ALA A 100 4.48 0.92 -12.42
C ALA A 100 4.25 2.43 -12.22
N GLU A 101 3.55 3.09 -13.14
CA GLU A 101 3.21 4.52 -13.02
C GLU A 101 2.43 4.83 -11.74
N LYS A 102 1.46 3.98 -11.39
CA LYS A 102 0.67 4.13 -10.16
C LYS A 102 1.51 3.90 -8.91
N TYR A 103 2.45 2.96 -8.96
CA TYR A 103 3.41 2.71 -7.88
C TYR A 103 4.30 3.95 -7.64
N GLU A 104 4.92 4.49 -8.70
CA GLU A 104 5.76 5.69 -8.59
C GLU A 104 4.98 6.91 -8.09
N ARG A 105 3.75 7.12 -8.60
CA ARG A 105 2.89 8.21 -8.12
C ARG A 105 2.62 8.11 -6.62
N LYS A 106 2.33 6.91 -6.12
CA LYS A 106 2.11 6.70 -4.69
C LYS A 106 3.37 6.91 -3.85
N LEU A 107 4.55 6.71 -4.41
CA LEU A 107 5.80 7.02 -3.70
C LEU A 107 6.04 8.52 -3.59
N ILE A 108 5.65 9.29 -4.61
CA ILE A 108 5.77 10.75 -4.64
C ILE A 108 4.73 11.39 -3.70
N ASP A 109 3.47 10.98 -3.82
CA ASP A 109 2.33 11.54 -3.08
C ASP A 109 2.42 11.29 -1.55
N GLY A 110 3.12 10.23 -1.13
CA GLY A 110 3.40 9.98 0.28
C GLY A 110 4.43 10.93 0.92
N HIS A 111 4.98 11.89 0.15
CA HIS A 111 5.93 12.90 0.60
C HIS A 111 5.31 14.28 0.88
N ASP A 112 4.00 14.47 0.65
CA ASP A 112 3.34 15.78 0.73
C ASP A 112 2.26 15.85 1.82
N HIS A 113 2.65 15.61 3.07
CA HIS A 113 1.89 16.13 4.23
C HIS A 113 2.85 16.59 5.33
N GLU A 114 3.72 17.53 4.98
CA GLU A 114 4.37 18.41 5.96
C GLU A 114 3.42 19.59 6.24
N ASP A 115 2.98 19.65 7.50
CA ASP A 115 2.43 20.79 8.26
C ASP A 115 1.70 21.92 7.51
N GLU A 116 0.36 21.87 7.52
CA GLU A 116 -0.44 23.10 7.48
C GLU A 116 -0.54 23.62 8.93
N PRO A 117 0.10 24.75 9.28
CA PRO A 117 -0.17 25.38 10.55
C PRO A 117 -1.61 25.90 10.50
N GLU A 118 -2.50 25.24 11.24
CA GLU A 118 -3.83 25.73 11.60
C GLU A 118 -3.70 27.13 12.21
N ASN A 119 -3.75 28.15 11.36
CA ASN A 119 -3.71 29.55 11.74
C ASN A 119 -4.75 30.30 10.92
N GLY A 120 -5.88 30.58 11.57
CA GLY A 120 -6.82 31.58 11.07
C GLY A 120 -8.25 31.09 11.06
N PHE A 121 -8.84 30.98 12.24
CA PHE A 121 -10.28 31.14 12.44
C PHE A 121 -10.77 32.36 11.63
N PRO A 122 -11.65 32.22 10.61
CA PRO A 122 -12.39 33.36 10.13
C PRO A 122 -13.50 33.61 11.14
N ASP A 123 -13.30 34.64 11.97
CA ASP A 123 -14.34 35.23 12.80
C ASP A 123 -15.63 35.36 11.99
N CYS A 124 -16.66 34.62 12.38
CA CYS A 124 -18.01 34.84 11.89
C CYS A 124 -18.41 36.28 12.29
N PRO A 125 -18.74 37.18 11.34
CA PRO A 125 -19.19 38.50 11.72
C PRO A 125 -20.54 38.37 12.42
N SER A 126 -20.58 38.71 13.71
CA SER A 126 -21.82 38.87 14.46
C SER A 126 -22.69 39.95 13.81
N PRO A 127 -24.02 39.77 13.74
CA PRO A 127 -24.91 40.75 13.13
C PRO A 127 -24.91 42.05 13.92
N VAL A 128 -24.52 43.13 13.25
CA VAL A 128 -24.66 44.51 13.73
C VAL A 128 -26.13 44.81 13.97
N LYS A 129 -26.46 45.20 15.20
CA LYS A 129 -27.71 45.91 15.53
C LYS A 129 -27.67 47.27 14.85
N THR A 130 -28.60 47.52 13.92
CA THR A 130 -29.01 48.87 13.56
C THR A 130 -30.44 49.07 14.05
N SER A 131 -30.54 49.81 15.14
CA SER A 131 -31.73 50.56 15.51
C SER A 131 -31.79 51.82 14.63
N GLU A 132 -32.98 52.20 14.16
CA GLU A 132 -33.53 53.56 13.92
C GLU A 132 -34.69 53.43 12.91
N GLU A 133 -35.93 53.60 13.34
CA GLU A 133 -36.66 54.87 13.56
C GLU A 133 -37.25 55.43 12.25
N SER A 134 -38.57 55.23 12.08
CA SER A 134 -39.54 56.13 11.43
C SER A 134 -40.96 55.60 11.64
#